data_AF-A0A2T7Q4F0-F1
#
_entry.id   AF-A0A2T7Q4F0-F1
#
_cell.length_a   1.000
_cell.length_b   1.000
_cell.length_c   1.000
_cell.angle_alpha   90.00
_cell.angle_beta   90.00
_cell.angle_gamma   90.00
#
_symmetry.space_group_name_H-M   'P 1'
#
loop_
_entity.id
_entity.type
_entity.pdbx_description
1 polymer ?
#
loop_
_entity_poly.entity_id
_entity_poly.type
_entity_poly.pdbx_seq_one_letter_code
_entity_poly.pdbx_strand_id
1 'polypeptide(L)'
;MPRTIHTPVKLLSCLLICVLYITVQAQHSLPPAYPGSTTVNYIRVWDAKAPEQNDITLTTRGLRDVQQTTQYFDGLGRPLQTVVKQGSLVTNPADLLSSSNAADLISPVIYDEFGREQYKYLPFASTATDATKSDGLFKLNPFEQQVAFYNTELSGQAGETNVGTNGENWAYSKTNYEPSPLNRVDNTYAPGAGWVGSEGGSTEALKKNLRIKYY
;
A
#
# COMPACT_ATOMS: atom_id res chain seq x y z
N MET A 1 0.16 -43.06 -71.80
CA MET A 1 0.24 -41.62 -71.43
C MET A 1 -0.86 -41.31 -70.43
N PRO A 2 -0.58 -41.26 -69.12
CA PRO A 2 -1.60 -40.97 -68.11
C PRO A 2 -1.65 -39.48 -67.72
N ARG A 3 -2.87 -39.03 -67.47
CA ARG A 3 -3.34 -37.66 -67.17
C ARG A 3 -2.77 -37.07 -65.88
N THR A 4 -2.43 -35.79 -65.95
CA THR A 4 -2.25 -34.84 -64.84
C THR A 4 -3.59 -34.59 -64.12
N ILE A 5 -3.60 -34.63 -62.78
CA ILE A 5 -4.69 -34.12 -61.94
C ILE A 5 -4.11 -32.99 -61.08
N HIS A 6 -4.55 -31.76 -61.34
CA HIS A 6 -4.29 -30.59 -60.49
C HIS A 6 -5.37 -30.51 -59.41
N THR A 7 -4.95 -30.42 -58.14
CA THR A 7 -5.83 -30.06 -57.02
C THR A 7 -5.75 -28.54 -56.77
N PRO A 8 -6.87 -27.83 -56.59
CA PRO A 8 -6.86 -26.39 -56.38
C PRO A 8 -6.54 -26.02 -54.93
N VAL A 9 -5.64 -25.03 -54.82
CA VAL A 9 -5.26 -24.25 -53.63
C VAL A 9 -6.50 -23.71 -52.91
N LYS A 10 -6.60 -23.95 -51.60
CA LYS A 10 -7.42 -23.14 -50.69
C LYS A 10 -6.47 -22.42 -49.72
N LEU A 11 -6.09 -21.20 -50.10
CA LEU A 11 -5.39 -20.27 -49.22
C LEU A 11 -6.46 -19.67 -48.28
N LEU A 12 -6.65 -20.29 -47.12
CA LEU A 12 -7.54 -19.74 -46.10
C LEU A 12 -6.78 -18.67 -45.31
N SER A 13 -6.99 -17.42 -45.70
CA SER A 13 -6.64 -16.22 -44.95
C SER A 13 -7.24 -16.30 -43.54
N CYS A 14 -6.39 -16.35 -42.52
CA CYS A 14 -6.80 -16.17 -41.13
C CYS A 14 -6.03 -14.97 -40.59
N LEU A 15 -6.65 -13.79 -40.71
CA LEU A 15 -6.18 -12.53 -40.15
C LEU A 15 -6.41 -12.58 -38.63
N LEU A 16 -5.46 -13.13 -37.88
CA LEU A 16 -5.48 -13.11 -36.43
C LEU A 16 -5.00 -11.72 -35.97
N ILE A 17 -5.94 -10.77 -35.81
CA ILE A 17 -5.67 -9.51 -35.11
C ILE A 17 -5.56 -9.85 -33.62
N CYS A 18 -4.35 -10.18 -33.17
CA CYS A 18 -4.00 -10.13 -31.75
C CYS A 18 -3.80 -8.66 -31.36
N VAL A 19 -4.86 -7.98 -30.90
CA VAL A 19 -4.66 -6.76 -30.12
C VAL A 19 -4.27 -7.18 -28.70
N LEU A 20 -2.97 -7.41 -28.49
CA LEU A 20 -2.40 -7.46 -27.16
C LEU A 20 -2.29 -6.00 -26.66
N TYR A 21 -3.30 -5.54 -25.92
CA TYR A 21 -3.12 -4.36 -25.06
C TYR A 21 -2.22 -4.78 -23.89
N ILE A 22 -0.90 -4.79 -24.12
CA ILE A 22 0.05 -4.84 -23.01
C ILE A 22 0.09 -3.44 -22.42
N THR A 23 -0.78 -3.16 -21.45
CA THR A 23 -0.48 -2.10 -20.50
C THR A 23 0.68 -2.62 -19.65
N VAL A 24 1.91 -2.27 -20.01
CA VAL A 24 3.06 -2.44 -19.12
C VAL A 24 2.85 -1.45 -17.97
N GLN A 25 2.11 -1.87 -16.94
CA GLN A 25 2.15 -1.17 -15.67
C GLN A 25 3.46 -1.57 -15.02
N ALA A 26 4.48 -0.71 -15.14
CA ALA A 26 5.75 -0.91 -14.46
C ALA A 26 5.54 -0.65 -12.96
N GLN A 27 5.11 -1.68 -12.25
CA GLN A 27 4.93 -1.63 -10.81
C GLN A 27 6.29 -1.43 -10.13
N HIS A 28 6.35 -0.51 -9.16
CA HIS A 28 7.55 -0.32 -8.34
C HIS A 28 7.86 -1.59 -7.54
N SER A 29 9.14 -1.86 -7.29
CA SER A 29 9.58 -2.97 -6.45
C SER A 29 9.08 -2.77 -5.03
N LEU A 30 8.62 -3.83 -4.38
CA LEU A 30 8.25 -3.78 -2.97
C LEU A 30 9.44 -3.29 -2.12
N PRO A 31 9.27 -2.23 -1.33
CA PRO A 31 10.29 -1.76 -0.40
C PRO A 31 10.66 -2.86 0.59
N PRO A 32 11.95 -3.02 0.91
CA PRO A 32 12.39 -4.04 1.84
C PRO A 32 11.85 -3.78 3.25
N ALA A 33 11.73 -4.84 4.04
CA ALA A 33 11.49 -4.70 5.48
C ALA A 33 12.61 -3.88 6.14
N TYR A 34 12.24 -3.14 7.19
CA TYR A 34 13.18 -2.46 8.05
C TYR A 34 14.11 -3.48 8.73
N PRO A 35 15.44 -3.23 8.77
CA PRO A 35 16.37 -4.06 9.53
C PRO A 35 15.95 -4.16 11.00
N GLY A 36 16.17 -5.32 11.64
CA GLY A 36 15.88 -5.47 13.08
C GLY A 36 16.67 -4.54 13.99
N SER A 37 17.77 -3.94 13.48
CA SER A 37 18.57 -2.92 14.14
C SER A 37 18.10 -1.48 13.89
N THR A 38 16.94 -1.29 13.25
CA THR A 38 16.42 0.06 12.95
C THR A 38 16.08 0.78 14.24
N THR A 39 16.81 1.87 14.50
CA THR A 39 16.49 2.79 15.59
C THR A 39 15.40 3.74 15.15
N VAL A 40 14.33 3.84 15.93
CA VAL A 40 13.20 4.73 15.69
C VAL A 40 12.96 5.64 16.88
N ASN A 41 12.62 6.89 16.60
CA ASN A 41 12.01 7.78 17.58
C ASN A 41 10.49 7.63 17.52
N TYR A 42 9.76 8.00 18.57
CA TYR A 42 8.30 7.95 18.52
C TYR A 42 7.60 8.99 19.38
N ILE A 43 6.39 9.34 18.98
CA ILE A 43 5.41 10.04 19.81
C ILE A 43 4.25 9.07 20.03
N ARG A 44 3.94 8.79 21.29
CA ARG A 44 2.83 7.91 21.69
C ARG A 44 1.80 8.71 22.47
N VAL A 45 0.54 8.55 22.07
CA VAL A 45 -0.62 9.21 22.68
C VAL A 45 -1.55 8.13 23.20
N TRP A 46 -2.00 8.30 24.45
CA TRP A 46 -3.04 7.49 25.08
C TRP A 46 -4.27 8.36 25.30
N ASP A 47 -5.36 8.03 24.62
CA ASP A 47 -6.64 8.69 24.79
C ASP A 47 -7.52 7.88 25.73
N ALA A 48 -7.66 8.35 26.98
CA ALA A 48 -8.60 7.77 27.92
C ALA A 48 -10.05 8.01 27.47
N LYS A 49 -10.82 6.93 27.34
CA LYS A 49 -12.24 6.91 26.99
C LYS A 49 -13.13 6.49 28.16
N ALA A 50 -12.55 5.98 29.23
CA ALA A 50 -13.19 5.71 30.52
C ALA A 50 -12.61 6.64 31.62
N PRO A 51 -13.35 6.90 32.72
CA PRO A 51 -12.82 7.64 33.86
C PRO A 51 -11.53 7.00 34.37
N GLU A 52 -10.47 7.80 34.47
CA GLU A 52 -9.18 7.37 34.95
C GLU A 52 -8.59 8.44 35.88
N GLN A 53 -7.96 7.98 36.96
CA GLN A 53 -7.37 8.83 38.01
C GLN A 53 -5.86 8.63 38.10
N ASN A 54 -5.33 7.54 37.52
CA ASN A 54 -3.91 7.22 37.53
C ASN A 54 -3.38 7.10 36.09
N ASP A 55 -2.34 7.83 35.75
CA ASP A 55 -1.73 7.80 34.43
C ASP A 55 -1.03 6.46 34.13
N ILE A 56 -0.52 5.77 35.16
CA ILE A 56 0.17 4.49 35.02
C ILE A 56 -0.74 3.42 34.41
N THR A 57 -2.03 3.41 34.77
CA THR A 57 -2.98 2.40 34.31
C THR A 57 -3.35 2.59 32.83
N LEU A 58 -3.08 3.75 32.22
CA LEU A 58 -3.36 3.96 30.80
C LEU A 58 -2.68 2.94 29.88
N THR A 59 -1.54 2.40 30.31
CA THR A 59 -0.74 1.46 29.51
C THR A 59 -1.21 0.00 29.58
N THR A 60 -2.00 -0.35 30.61
CA THR A 60 -2.41 -1.74 30.88
C THR A 60 -3.88 -2.00 30.57
N ARG A 61 -4.68 -0.95 30.39
CA ARG A 61 -6.10 -1.06 30.07
C ARG A 61 -6.35 -1.51 28.63
N GLY A 62 -7.51 -2.12 28.43
CA GLY A 62 -7.95 -2.55 27.10
C GLY A 62 -8.40 -1.39 26.22
N LEU A 63 -8.48 -1.65 24.91
CA LEU A 63 -8.80 -0.70 23.85
C LEU A 63 -10.04 0.19 24.13
N ARG A 64 -11.06 -0.36 24.79
CA ARG A 64 -12.31 0.35 25.09
C ARG A 64 -12.12 1.51 26.04
N ASP A 65 -11.21 1.35 26.99
CA ASP A 65 -10.97 2.33 28.04
C ASP A 65 -9.86 3.29 27.63
N VAL A 66 -8.89 2.81 26.87
CA VAL A 66 -7.74 3.60 26.43
C VAL A 66 -7.36 3.22 25.01
N GLN A 67 -7.34 4.22 24.13
CA GLN A 67 -6.83 4.06 22.77
C GLN A 67 -5.39 4.52 22.70
N GLN A 68 -4.52 3.73 22.06
CA GLN A 68 -3.11 4.07 21.90
C GLN A 68 -2.77 4.30 20.42
N THR A 69 -2.23 5.47 20.11
CA THR A 69 -1.67 5.79 18.79
C THR A 69 -0.19 6.10 18.93
N THR A 70 0.65 5.50 18.08
CA THR A 70 2.09 5.77 18.05
C THR A 70 2.52 6.19 16.65
N GLN A 71 3.11 7.37 16.52
CA GLN A 71 3.83 7.79 15.33
C GLN A 71 5.31 7.50 15.52
N TYR A 72 5.91 6.77 14.59
CA TYR A 72 7.33 6.44 14.56
C TYR A 72 8.06 7.31 13.54
N PHE A 73 9.25 7.74 13.88
CA PHE A 73 10.08 8.66 13.10
C PHE A 73 11.48 8.09 12.92
N ASP A 74 12.13 8.49 11.83
CA ASP A 74 13.55 8.26 11.63
C ASP A 74 14.44 9.21 12.47
N GLY A 75 15.75 9.14 12.25
CA GLY A 75 16.73 10.01 12.92
C GLY A 75 16.66 11.49 12.52
N LEU A 76 15.92 11.84 11.46
CA LEU A 76 15.72 13.21 10.98
C LEU A 76 14.34 13.76 11.38
N GLY A 77 13.53 12.99 12.11
CA GLY A 77 12.19 13.39 12.54
C GLY A 77 11.12 13.23 11.46
N ARG A 78 11.38 12.47 10.39
CA ARG A 78 10.38 12.19 9.35
C ARG A 78 9.50 10.99 9.78
N PRO A 79 8.16 11.08 9.73
CA PRO A 79 7.28 9.96 10.07
C PRO A 79 7.48 8.75 9.14
N LEU A 80 7.83 7.58 9.70
CA LEU A 80 7.98 6.31 8.98
C LEU A 80 6.68 5.51 8.93
N GLN A 81 6.01 5.39 10.08
CA GLN A 81 4.73 4.70 10.18
C GLN A 81 3.91 5.22 11.36
N THR A 82 2.59 5.20 11.23
CA THR A 82 1.67 5.34 12.36
C THR A 82 1.07 3.98 12.69
N VAL A 83 1.04 3.62 13.97
CA VAL A 83 0.41 2.40 14.48
C VAL A 83 -0.66 2.76 15.49
N VAL A 84 -1.92 2.40 15.19
CA VAL A 84 -3.02 2.45 16.15
C VAL A 84 -3.19 1.05 16.73
N LYS A 85 -2.92 0.93 18.03
CA LYS A 85 -2.98 -0.37 18.73
C LYS A 85 -4.40 -0.92 18.67
N GLN A 86 -4.55 -2.17 18.20
CA GLN A 86 -5.86 -2.82 18.05
C GLN A 86 -6.89 -1.96 17.28
N GLY A 87 -6.42 -1.13 16.35
CA GLY A 87 -7.25 -0.18 15.60
C GLY A 87 -8.12 -0.80 14.50
N SER A 88 -7.92 -2.07 14.13
CA SER A 88 -8.78 -2.74 13.15
C SER A 88 -10.18 -2.96 13.71
N LEU A 89 -11.21 -2.90 12.86
CA LEU A 89 -12.58 -3.16 13.29
C LEU A 89 -12.69 -4.54 13.98
N VAL A 90 -13.42 -4.57 15.09
CA VAL A 90 -13.81 -5.79 15.80
C VAL A 90 -14.67 -6.65 14.87
N THR A 91 -14.13 -7.79 14.45
CA THR A 91 -14.89 -8.81 13.71
C THR A 91 -15.22 -9.99 14.61
N ASN A 92 -15.72 -9.72 15.83
CA ASN A 92 -16.41 -10.73 16.61
C ASN A 92 -17.92 -10.58 16.38
N PRO A 93 -18.54 -11.39 15.49
CA PRO A 93 -19.97 -11.30 15.22
C PRO A 93 -20.84 -11.69 16.43
N ALA A 94 -20.27 -12.39 17.42
CA ALA A 94 -20.96 -12.77 18.65
C ALA A 94 -20.85 -11.68 19.75
N ASP A 95 -19.87 -10.79 19.66
CA ASP A 95 -19.69 -9.68 20.59
C ASP A 95 -19.06 -8.47 19.89
N LEU A 96 -19.91 -7.54 19.45
CA LEU A 96 -19.50 -6.29 18.78
C LEU A 96 -18.64 -5.38 19.68
N LEU A 97 -18.54 -5.69 20.97
CA LEU A 97 -17.78 -4.94 21.95
C LEU A 97 -16.39 -5.55 22.24
N SER A 98 -16.09 -6.76 21.72
CA SER A 98 -14.87 -7.52 22.00
C SER A 98 -13.68 -7.11 21.14
N SER A 99 -12.58 -6.64 21.74
CA SER A 99 -11.33 -6.36 21.01
C SER A 99 -10.40 -7.58 20.86
N SER A 100 -10.87 -8.80 21.16
CA SER A 100 -10.01 -9.99 21.25
C SER A 100 -9.30 -10.36 19.95
N ASN A 101 -9.89 -10.01 18.80
CA ASN A 101 -9.33 -10.30 17.48
C ASN A 101 -8.85 -9.05 16.74
N ALA A 102 -8.90 -7.89 17.40
CA ALA A 102 -8.47 -6.64 16.79
C ALA A 102 -6.95 -6.66 16.57
N ALA A 103 -6.54 -6.32 15.36
CA ALA A 103 -5.17 -6.16 14.94
C ALA A 103 -4.78 -4.68 14.95
N ASP A 104 -3.49 -4.41 14.95
CA ASP A 104 -2.99 -3.06 14.81
C ASP A 104 -3.34 -2.49 13.43
N LEU A 105 -3.67 -1.19 13.37
CA LEU A 105 -3.87 -0.47 12.12
C LEU A 105 -2.59 0.31 11.80
N ILE A 106 -1.99 0.05 10.65
CA ILE A 106 -0.68 0.58 10.26
C ILE A 106 -0.81 1.48 9.05
N SER A 107 -0.15 2.64 9.08
CA SER A 107 -0.08 3.59 7.96
C SER A 107 1.37 3.98 7.69
N PRO A 108 2.07 3.29 6.77
CA PRO A 108 3.46 3.57 6.45
C PRO A 108 3.62 4.67 5.38
N VAL A 109 4.78 5.33 5.42
CA VAL A 109 5.17 6.41 4.50
C VAL A 109 6.61 6.19 4.04
N ILE A 110 6.90 6.49 2.77
CA ILE A 110 8.25 6.43 2.21
C ILE A 110 8.64 7.78 1.64
N TYR A 111 9.88 8.14 1.92
CA TYR A 111 10.52 9.34 1.40
C TYR A 111 11.53 8.95 0.33
N ASP A 112 11.73 9.86 -0.61
CA ASP A 112 12.80 9.75 -1.58
C ASP A 112 14.17 10.13 -0.98
N GLU A 113 15.21 10.05 -1.82
CA GLU A 113 16.59 10.35 -1.42
C GLU A 113 16.80 11.80 -0.94
N PHE A 114 15.92 12.71 -1.32
CA PHE A 114 15.93 14.11 -0.90
C PHE A 114 15.07 14.36 0.34
N GLY A 115 14.43 13.31 0.87
CA GLY A 115 13.64 13.35 2.09
C GLY A 115 12.23 13.90 1.92
N ARG A 116 11.66 13.73 0.74
CA ARG A 116 10.31 14.19 0.39
C ARG A 116 9.37 13.02 0.38
N GLU A 117 8.17 13.20 0.92
CA GLU A 117 7.16 12.14 0.94
C GLU A 117 6.81 11.76 -0.51
N GLN A 118 7.24 10.57 -0.91
CA GLN A 118 7.04 10.05 -2.27
C GLN A 118 5.88 9.07 -2.31
N TYR A 119 5.78 8.18 -1.31
CA TYR A 119 4.70 7.20 -1.21
C TYR A 119 4.00 7.29 0.14
N LYS A 120 2.68 7.28 0.09
CA LYS A 120 1.82 7.20 1.27
C LYS A 120 0.84 6.06 1.08
N TYR A 121 1.00 5.03 1.89
CA TYR A 121 0.21 3.81 1.77
C TYR A 121 -1.13 3.99 2.45
N LEU A 122 -2.13 3.28 1.94
CA LEU A 122 -3.41 3.19 2.61
C LEU A 122 -3.25 2.44 3.95
N PRO A 123 -4.00 2.84 5.00
CA PRO A 123 -4.01 2.12 6.26
C PRO A 123 -4.48 0.68 6.09
N PHE A 124 -3.81 -0.26 6.74
CA PHE A 124 -4.17 -1.68 6.70
C PHE A 124 -4.09 -2.32 8.09
N ALA A 125 -4.83 -3.41 8.30
CA ALA A 125 -4.75 -4.17 9.54
C ALA A 125 -3.56 -5.15 9.49
N SER A 126 -2.81 -5.26 10.60
CA SER A 126 -1.67 -6.17 10.71
C SER A 126 -2.05 -7.59 10.31
N THR A 127 -1.26 -8.18 9.43
CA THR A 127 -1.39 -9.58 8.98
C THR A 127 -0.43 -10.52 9.69
N ALA A 128 0.39 -10.00 10.63
CA ALA A 128 1.26 -10.82 11.45
C ALA A 128 0.51 -11.93 12.20
N THR A 129 1.17 -13.07 12.37
CA THR A 129 0.62 -14.26 13.03
C THR A 129 1.16 -14.46 14.45
N ASP A 130 2.08 -13.60 14.89
CA ASP A 130 2.71 -13.62 16.20
C ASP A 130 2.17 -12.50 17.11
N ALA A 131 2.84 -12.28 18.25
CA ALA A 131 2.47 -11.26 19.21
C ALA A 131 2.47 -9.83 18.61
N THR A 132 3.22 -9.59 17.53
CA THR A 132 3.28 -8.28 16.88
C THR A 132 2.00 -7.94 16.13
N LYS A 133 1.03 -8.84 16.05
CA LYS A 133 -0.28 -8.56 15.42
C LYS A 133 -1.04 -7.39 16.08
N SER A 134 -0.89 -7.21 17.39
CA SER A 134 -1.77 -6.34 18.19
C SER A 134 -1.08 -5.64 19.38
N ASP A 135 0.25 -5.60 19.38
CA ASP A 135 1.05 -5.06 20.49
C ASP A 135 1.14 -3.51 20.48
N GLY A 136 0.74 -2.86 19.39
CA GLY A 136 0.85 -1.42 19.19
C GLY A 136 2.29 -0.94 18.98
N LEU A 137 3.21 -1.84 18.63
CA LEU A 137 4.62 -1.54 18.40
C LEU A 137 4.95 -1.37 16.91
N PHE A 138 6.15 -0.86 16.62
CA PHE A 138 6.66 -0.65 15.27
C PHE A 138 6.70 -1.97 14.49
N LYS A 139 6.13 -2.00 13.29
CA LYS A 139 6.19 -3.17 12.40
C LYS A 139 7.44 -3.09 11.54
N LEU A 140 8.24 -4.17 11.51
CA LEU A 140 9.46 -4.22 10.71
C LEU A 140 9.18 -4.44 9.22
N ASN A 141 8.12 -5.18 8.85
CA ASN A 141 7.78 -5.49 7.47
C ASN A 141 6.40 -4.94 7.03
N PRO A 142 6.10 -3.64 7.22
CA PRO A 142 4.76 -3.12 6.96
C PRO A 142 4.37 -3.21 5.48
N PHE A 143 5.32 -3.12 4.55
CA PHE A 143 5.04 -3.14 3.11
C PHE A 143 4.58 -4.54 2.65
N GLU A 144 5.22 -5.60 3.13
CA GLU A 144 4.79 -6.98 2.90
C GLU A 144 3.41 -7.23 3.50
N GLN A 145 3.18 -6.76 4.73
CA GLN A 145 1.88 -6.93 5.38
C GLN A 145 0.77 -6.18 4.67
N GLN A 146 1.04 -4.96 4.17
CA GLN A 146 0.12 -4.17 3.35
C GLN A 146 -0.27 -4.96 2.10
N VAL A 147 0.71 -5.46 1.36
CA VAL A 147 0.47 -6.26 0.16
C VAL A 147 -0.38 -7.47 0.47
N ALA A 148 -0.06 -8.21 1.54
CA ALA A 148 -0.86 -9.36 1.96
C ALA A 148 -2.30 -8.97 2.28
N PHE A 149 -2.52 -7.89 3.06
CA PHE A 149 -3.85 -7.42 3.44
C PHE A 149 -4.69 -7.07 2.21
N TYR A 150 -4.22 -6.14 1.38
CA TYR A 150 -5.02 -5.65 0.25
C TYR A 150 -5.13 -6.68 -0.89
N ASN A 151 -4.20 -7.63 -1.03
CA ASN A 151 -4.39 -8.74 -1.97
C ASN A 151 -5.53 -9.67 -1.55
N THR A 152 -5.71 -9.87 -0.24
CA THR A 152 -6.85 -10.62 0.30
C THR A 152 -8.15 -9.84 0.11
N GLU A 153 -8.19 -8.57 0.53
CA GLU A 153 -9.41 -7.74 0.49
C GLU A 153 -9.87 -7.40 -0.93
N LEU A 154 -8.94 -7.25 -1.88
CA LEU A 154 -9.22 -6.90 -3.27
C LEU A 154 -9.13 -8.12 -4.21
N SER A 155 -9.15 -9.33 -3.66
CA SER A 155 -9.12 -10.55 -4.47
C SER A 155 -10.27 -10.57 -5.49
N GLY A 156 -9.95 -10.83 -6.75
CA GLY A 156 -10.90 -10.81 -7.86
C GLY A 156 -11.16 -9.43 -8.48
N GLN A 157 -10.61 -8.35 -7.93
CA GLN A 157 -10.64 -7.04 -8.58
C GLN A 157 -9.50 -6.93 -9.60
N ALA A 158 -9.86 -6.78 -10.86
CA ALA A 158 -8.90 -6.79 -11.97
C ALA A 158 -7.85 -5.69 -11.82
N GLY A 159 -6.58 -6.10 -11.74
CA GLY A 159 -5.43 -5.19 -11.71
C GLY A 159 -5.08 -4.61 -10.35
N GLU A 160 -5.91 -4.77 -9.31
CA GLU A 160 -5.67 -4.15 -7.99
C GLU A 160 -4.69 -4.94 -7.11
N THR A 161 -4.66 -6.27 -7.27
CA THR A 161 -3.71 -7.12 -6.56
C THR A 161 -2.32 -7.02 -7.17
N ASN A 162 -1.31 -7.41 -6.39
CA ASN A 162 0.06 -7.46 -6.84
C ASN A 162 0.27 -8.24 -8.17
N VAL A 163 1.20 -7.75 -9.00
CA VAL A 163 1.58 -8.34 -10.29
C VAL A 163 2.97 -8.97 -10.20
N GLY A 164 3.12 -10.05 -9.42
CA GLY A 164 4.33 -10.90 -9.42
C GLY A 164 5.18 -10.87 -8.15
N THR A 165 6.12 -11.80 -8.05
CA THR A 165 6.96 -12.01 -6.85
C THR A 165 7.64 -10.71 -6.41
N ASN A 166 7.45 -10.31 -5.15
CA ASN A 166 7.98 -9.07 -4.55
C ASN A 166 7.53 -7.78 -5.24
N GLY A 167 6.44 -7.79 -6.00
CA GLY A 167 5.83 -6.54 -6.42
C GLY A 167 4.97 -5.94 -5.31
N GLU A 168 4.63 -4.67 -5.46
CA GLU A 168 3.60 -4.04 -4.65
C GLU A 168 2.20 -4.43 -5.14
N ASN A 169 1.16 -3.92 -4.51
CA ASN A 169 -0.16 -3.74 -5.13
C ASN A 169 -0.32 -2.25 -5.45
N TRP A 170 -1.53 -1.72 -5.57
CA TRP A 170 -1.73 -0.28 -5.84
C TRP A 170 -2.36 0.50 -4.67
N ALA A 171 -2.31 -0.04 -3.45
CA ALA A 171 -2.92 0.56 -2.27
C ALA A 171 -2.04 1.68 -1.64
N TYR A 172 -1.59 2.62 -2.47
CA TYR A 172 -0.80 3.78 -2.07
C TYR A 172 -0.97 4.96 -3.03
N SER A 173 -0.86 6.18 -2.52
CA SER A 173 -0.69 7.39 -3.33
C SER A 173 0.78 7.65 -3.61
N LYS A 174 1.08 8.28 -4.74
CA LYS A 174 2.43 8.66 -5.15
C LYS A 174 2.51 10.13 -5.49
N THR A 175 3.57 10.80 -5.06
CA THR A 175 3.92 12.16 -5.48
C THR A 175 5.22 12.13 -6.28
N ASN A 176 5.18 12.66 -7.49
CA ASN A 176 6.37 12.89 -8.30
C ASN A 176 6.80 14.33 -8.18
N TYR A 177 8.11 14.52 -8.06
CA TYR A 177 8.73 15.83 -7.96
C TYR A 177 9.56 16.12 -9.21
N GLU A 178 9.64 17.40 -9.58
CA GLU A 178 10.52 17.85 -10.65
C GLU A 178 11.99 17.69 -10.23
N PRO A 179 12.92 17.39 -11.16
CA PRO A 179 14.35 17.28 -10.89
C PRO A 179 15.02 18.65 -10.67
N SER A 180 14.25 19.70 -10.39
CA SER A 180 14.77 21.05 -10.17
C SER A 180 15.13 21.27 -8.69
N PRO A 181 16.09 22.16 -8.39
CA PRO A 181 16.46 22.51 -7.01
C PRO A 181 15.29 23.10 -6.19
N LEU A 182 14.22 23.53 -6.85
CA LEU A 182 13.07 24.20 -6.22
C LEU A 182 12.09 23.23 -5.57
N ASN A 183 12.36 21.93 -5.65
CA ASN A 183 11.63 20.91 -4.93
C ASN A 183 10.10 20.95 -5.13
N ARG A 184 9.68 21.09 -6.38
CA ARG A 184 8.26 21.23 -6.72
C ARG A 184 7.62 19.89 -7.04
N VAL A 185 6.35 19.77 -6.69
CA VAL A 185 5.50 18.65 -7.10
C VAL A 185 5.17 18.80 -8.59
N ASP A 186 5.50 17.80 -9.40
CA ASP A 186 5.09 17.73 -10.81
C ASP A 186 3.66 17.17 -10.90
N ASN A 187 3.40 16.03 -10.25
CA ASN A 187 2.09 15.40 -10.22
C ASN A 187 1.88 14.50 -9.00
N THR A 188 0.61 14.27 -8.67
CA THR A 188 0.20 13.36 -7.60
C THR A 188 -0.82 12.33 -8.12
N TYR A 189 -0.64 11.08 -7.74
CA TYR A 189 -1.55 9.98 -8.01
C TYR A 189 -2.30 9.59 -6.73
N ALA A 190 -3.61 9.39 -6.86
CA ALA A 190 -4.37 8.71 -5.82
C ALA A 190 -4.04 7.20 -5.79
N PRO A 191 -4.47 6.48 -4.75
CA PRO A 191 -4.37 5.01 -4.71
C PRO A 191 -5.23 4.30 -5.77
N GLY A 192 -4.77 3.12 -6.19
CA GLY A 192 -5.47 2.18 -7.07
C GLY A 192 -4.80 1.97 -8.44
N ALA A 193 -5.07 0.83 -9.06
CA ALA A 193 -4.49 0.44 -10.35
C ALA A 193 -4.82 1.44 -11.47
N GLY A 194 -6.01 2.05 -11.38
CA GLY A 194 -6.46 3.08 -12.31
C GLY A 194 -5.80 4.44 -12.10
N TRP A 195 -5.20 4.70 -10.93
CA TRP A 195 -4.52 5.95 -10.58
C TRP A 195 -3.02 5.74 -10.63
N VAL A 196 -2.38 5.37 -9.53
CA VAL A 196 -0.92 5.19 -9.49
C VAL A 196 -0.43 4.14 -10.51
N GLY A 197 -1.21 3.08 -10.76
CA GLY A 197 -0.86 2.10 -11.80
C GLY A 197 -0.86 2.66 -13.23
N SER A 198 -1.56 3.78 -13.47
CA SER A 198 -1.62 4.43 -14.78
C SER A 198 -0.38 5.27 -15.13
N GLU A 199 0.55 5.46 -14.18
CA GLU A 199 1.75 6.29 -14.36
C GLU A 199 2.59 5.90 -15.59
N GLY A 200 2.67 4.60 -15.90
CA GLY A 200 3.38 4.05 -17.07
C GLY A 200 2.74 4.36 -18.42
N GLY A 201 1.63 5.11 -18.45
CA GLY A 201 0.94 5.51 -19.68
C GLY A 201 1.84 6.33 -20.61
N SER A 202 1.88 5.97 -21.90
CA SER A 202 2.71 6.63 -22.91
C SER A 202 2.27 8.05 -23.28
N THR A 203 1.05 8.44 -22.89
CA THR A 203 0.48 9.77 -23.11
C THR A 203 -0.15 10.30 -21.84
N GLU A 204 -0.25 11.62 -21.73
CA GLU A 204 -0.86 12.27 -20.55
C GLU A 204 -2.34 11.88 -20.38
N ALA A 205 -3.07 11.62 -21.47
CA ALA A 205 -4.46 11.18 -21.40
C ALA A 205 -4.62 9.79 -20.75
N LEU A 206 -3.56 8.98 -20.74
CA LEU A 206 -3.55 7.66 -20.13
C LEU A 206 -3.17 7.70 -18.64
N LYS A 207 -2.58 8.80 -18.16
CA LYS A 207 -2.16 8.97 -16.77
C LYS A 207 -3.27 9.66 -15.99
N LYS A 208 -3.89 8.97 -15.03
CA LYS A 208 -4.86 9.57 -14.11
C LYS A 208 -4.10 10.13 -12.92
N ASN A 209 -3.83 11.43 -12.96
CA ASN A 209 -3.13 12.16 -11.89
C ASN A 209 -3.64 13.61 -11.81
N LEU A 210 -3.23 14.30 -10.73
CA LEU A 210 -3.31 15.74 -10.64
C LEU A 210 -1.95 16.32 -11.00
N ARG A 211 -1.86 17.00 -12.14
CA ARG A 211 -0.63 17.64 -12.62
C ARG A 211 -0.62 19.12 -12.30
N ILE A 212 0.48 19.60 -11.74
CA ILE A 212 0.66 21.02 -11.43
C ILE A 212 1.49 21.64 -12.56
N LYS A 213 1.04 22.80 -13.07
CA LYS A 213 1.80 23.59 -14.05
C LYS A 213 2.25 24.87 -13.40
N TYR A 214 3.56 25.10 -13.42
CA TYR A 214 4.18 26.34 -12.98
C TYR A 214 4.39 27.22 -14.22
N TYR A 215 3.93 28.47 -14.15
CA TYR A 215 4.03 29.48 -15.21
C TYR A 215 4.76 30.72 -14.70
#